data_AF-A0A0M0JK40-F1
#
_entry.id   AF-A0A0M0JK40-F1
#
_cell.length_a   1.000
_cell.length_b   1.000
_cell.length_c   1.000
_cell.angle_alpha   90.00
_cell.angle_beta   90.00
_cell.angle_gamma   90.00
#
_symmetry.space_group_name_H-M   'P 1'
#
loop_
_entity.id
_entity.type
_entity.pdbx_description
1 polymer ?
#
loop_
_entity_poly.entity_id
_entity_poly.type
_entity_poly.pdbx_seq_one_letter_code
_entity_poly.pdbx_strand_id
1 'polypeptide(L)'
;MLLFGSMLGCLHPILIIAAGLSLRSPFVEPFDHRDEARAARKRFAGVLRSDHLAILHAYEAFRRASARGAAAARELCRTNFLSWETLTQMDQVRTGRVYLRDSSMVTPYPLLLFGGELKVRHAEQTITIDGWMEFEAPPRVAVLFRQLRVELDKLLLAKIAAPTAEADLTGRTVGAIVQLLQEEEGFYVAQGH
;
A
#
# COMPACT_ATOMS: atom_id res chain seq x y z
N MET A 1 -4.42 6.40 0.67
CA MET A 1 -5.35 5.24 0.62
C MET A 1 -6.62 5.46 1.44
N LEU A 2 -6.55 5.69 2.75
CA LEU A 2 -7.76 5.76 3.60
C LEU A 2 -8.77 6.84 3.18
N LEU A 3 -8.28 8.02 2.79
CA LEU A 3 -9.14 9.12 2.33
C LEU A 3 -9.89 8.78 1.03
N PHE A 4 -9.21 8.18 0.05
CA PHE A 4 -9.84 7.66 -1.17
C PHE A 4 -10.83 6.54 -0.87
N GLY A 5 -10.51 5.63 0.06
CA GLY A 5 -11.42 4.57 0.47
C GLY A 5 -12.71 5.06 1.12
N SER A 6 -12.64 6.18 1.85
CA SER A 6 -13.83 6.83 2.41
C SER A 6 -14.73 7.44 1.33
N MET A 7 -14.16 7.97 0.25
CA MET A 7 -14.94 8.62 -0.82
C MET A 7 -15.56 7.62 -1.79
N LEU A 8 -14.84 6.54 -2.10
CA LEU A 8 -15.27 5.51 -3.03
C LEU A 8 -16.15 4.43 -2.37
N GLY A 9 -16.50 4.58 -1.08
CA GLY A 9 -17.35 3.63 -0.36
C GLY A 9 -16.69 2.29 -0.02
N CYS A 10 -15.37 2.17 -0.15
CA CYS A 10 -14.60 0.94 0.09
C CYS A 10 -13.68 1.04 1.33
N LEU A 11 -14.13 1.77 2.36
CA LEU A 11 -13.34 2.05 3.56
C LEU A 11 -12.94 0.79 4.33
N HIS A 12 -13.86 -0.15 4.53
CA HIS A 12 -13.59 -1.38 5.30
C HIS A 12 -12.45 -2.23 4.71
N PRO A 13 -12.47 -2.63 3.42
CA PRO A 13 -11.36 -3.37 2.82
C PRO A 13 -10.07 -2.56 2.77
N ILE A 14 -10.14 -1.25 2.50
CA ILE A 14 -8.93 -0.39 2.49
C ILE A 14 -8.33 -0.23 3.89
N LEU A 15 -9.13 -0.22 4.94
CA LEU A 15 -8.64 -0.18 6.32
C LEU A 15 -7.88 -1.46 6.66
N ILE A 16 -8.39 -2.63 6.25
CA ILE A 16 -7.71 -3.93 6.42
C ILE A 16 -6.39 -3.96 5.65
N ILE A 17 -6.40 -3.53 4.38
CA ILE A 17 -5.20 -3.47 3.54
C ILE A 17 -4.17 -2.50 4.12
N ALA A 18 -4.59 -1.29 4.50
CA ALA A 18 -3.71 -0.29 5.09
C ALA A 18 -3.13 -0.77 6.43
N ALA A 19 -3.92 -1.47 7.26
CA ALA A 19 -3.44 -2.10 8.49
C ALA A 19 -2.42 -3.21 8.22
N GLY A 20 -2.63 -4.02 7.16
CA GLY A 20 -1.68 -5.06 6.74
C GLY A 20 -0.35 -4.51 6.20
N LEU A 21 -0.40 -3.39 5.47
CA LEU A 21 0.76 -2.69 4.90
C LEU A 21 1.53 -1.87 5.96
N SER A 22 0.84 -1.42 7.02
CA SER A 22 1.41 -0.68 8.14
C SER A 22 2.22 -1.63 9.04
N LEU A 23 3.41 -2.01 8.58
CA LEU A 23 4.45 -2.73 9.32
C LEU A 23 3.90 -3.89 10.16
N ARG A 24 3.69 -5.05 9.54
CA ARG A 24 3.45 -6.28 10.29
C ARG A 24 4.54 -6.44 11.35
N SER A 25 4.12 -6.45 12.62
CA SER A 25 5.01 -6.65 13.76
C SER A 25 5.72 -8.01 13.64
N PRO A 26 7.03 -8.09 13.88
CA PRO A 26 7.73 -9.37 13.92
C PRO A 26 7.33 -10.20 15.15
N PHE A 27 6.66 -9.64 16.16
CA PHE A 27 6.19 -10.39 17.33
C PHE A 27 4.92 -11.17 17.01
N VAL A 28 4.94 -12.48 17.28
CA VAL A 28 3.84 -13.44 17.13
C VAL A 28 3.27 -13.73 18.52
N GLU A 29 1.95 -13.83 18.66
CA GLU A 29 1.29 -14.17 19.93
C GLU A 29 0.46 -15.46 19.76
N PRO A 30 1.04 -16.65 20.00
CA PRO A 30 0.31 -17.92 20.00
C PRO A 30 -0.72 -17.96 21.13
N PHE A 31 -1.86 -18.62 20.91
CA PHE A 31 -2.95 -18.68 21.90
C PHE A 31 -2.51 -19.27 23.25
N ASP A 32 -1.69 -20.32 23.23
CA ASP A 32 -1.25 -21.02 24.45
C ASP A 32 -0.14 -20.28 25.22
N HIS A 33 0.57 -19.35 24.57
CA HIS A 33 1.78 -18.71 25.12
C HIS A 33 1.71 -17.17 25.08
N ARG A 34 0.51 -16.59 25.16
CA ARG A 34 0.30 -15.13 25.06
C ARG A 34 1.09 -14.32 26.09
N ASP A 35 1.13 -14.78 27.35
CA ASP A 35 1.83 -14.06 28.42
C ASP A 35 3.35 -14.07 28.22
N GLU A 36 3.89 -15.20 27.77
CA GLU A 36 5.31 -15.36 27.45
C GLU A 36 5.72 -14.50 26.25
N ALA A 37 4.90 -14.50 25.18
CA ALA A 37 5.12 -13.66 24.00
C ALA A 37 5.07 -12.17 24.34
N ARG A 38 4.11 -11.75 25.16
CA ARG A 38 3.97 -10.36 25.61
C ARG A 38 5.13 -9.95 26.54
N ALA A 39 5.62 -10.87 27.37
CA ALA A 39 6.81 -10.63 28.19
C ALA A 39 8.08 -10.51 27.32
N ALA A 40 8.26 -11.38 26.31
CA ALA A 40 9.34 -11.29 25.35
C ALA A 40 9.32 -9.94 24.61
N ARG A 41 8.15 -9.52 24.10
CA ARG A 41 7.99 -8.20 23.47
C ARG A 41 8.36 -7.03 24.38
N LYS A 42 7.96 -7.09 25.66
CA LYS A 42 8.34 -6.07 26.66
C LYS A 42 9.85 -6.01 26.89
N ARG A 43 10.57 -7.14 26.84
CA ARG A 43 12.04 -7.15 26.95
C ARG A 43 12.69 -6.37 25.82
N PHE A 44 12.17 -6.48 24.60
CA PHE A 44 12.67 -5.70 23.47
C PHE A 44 12.28 -4.22 23.54
N ALA A 45 11.14 -3.85 24.12
CA ALA A 45 10.69 -2.46 24.23
C ALA A 45 11.60 -1.58 25.14
N GLY A 46 12.46 -2.19 25.96
CA GLY A 46 13.40 -1.49 26.82
C GLY A 46 12.74 -0.59 27.88
N VAL A 47 13.52 0.36 28.42
CA VAL A 47 13.09 1.26 29.50
C VAL A 47 11.96 2.20 29.06
N LEU A 48 11.99 2.62 27.79
CA LEU A 48 11.03 3.58 27.22
C LEU A 48 9.70 2.95 26.80
N ARG A 49 9.57 1.62 26.84
CA ARG A 49 8.35 0.85 26.50
C ARG A 49 7.71 1.24 25.15
N SER A 50 8.53 1.62 24.16
CA SER A 50 8.04 1.97 22.82
C SER A 50 7.98 0.75 21.92
N ASP A 51 6.85 0.55 21.25
CA ASP A 51 6.65 -0.54 20.30
C ASP A 51 7.58 -0.43 19.08
N HIS A 52 7.83 0.79 18.59
CA HIS A 52 8.77 1.02 17.50
C HIS A 52 10.20 0.66 17.89
N LEU A 53 10.62 0.99 19.12
CA LEU A 53 11.92 0.57 19.63
C LEU A 53 11.98 -0.94 19.88
N ALA A 54 10.87 -1.57 20.29
CA ALA A 54 10.80 -3.02 20.42
C ALA A 54 11.08 -3.73 19.09
N ILE A 55 10.48 -3.24 18.00
CA ILE A 55 10.69 -3.76 16.66
C ILE A 55 12.15 -3.57 16.23
N LEU A 56 12.71 -2.38 16.45
CA LEU A 56 14.11 -2.07 16.13
C LEU A 56 15.08 -2.99 16.88
N HIS A 57 14.91 -3.14 18.18
CA HIS A 57 15.78 -3.99 19.00
C HIS A 57 15.65 -5.47 18.64
N ALA A 58 14.44 -5.95 18.34
CA ALA A 58 14.22 -7.32 17.86
C ALA A 58 14.94 -7.56 16.53
N TYR A 59 14.87 -6.60 15.61
CA TYR A 59 15.59 -6.66 14.34
C TYR A 59 17.11 -6.63 14.51
N GLU A 60 17.65 -5.77 15.38
CA GLU A 60 19.08 -5.75 15.67
C GLU A 60 19.58 -7.06 16.30
N ALA A 61 18.80 -7.64 17.22
CA ALA A 61 19.11 -8.91 17.84
C ALA A 61 19.12 -10.05 16.81
N PHE A 62 18.13 -10.06 15.90
CA PHE A 62 18.08 -10.97 14.77
C PHE A 62 19.33 -10.86 13.90
N ARG A 63 19.75 -9.64 13.53
CA ARG A 63 20.96 -9.42 12.73
C ARG A 63 22.22 -9.95 13.42
N ARG A 64 22.39 -9.68 14.72
CA ARG A 64 23.53 -10.19 15.52
C ARG A 64 23.51 -11.72 15.59
N ALA A 65 22.33 -12.33 15.66
CA ALA A 65 22.19 -13.77 15.62
C ALA A 65 22.48 -14.35 14.23
N SER A 66 22.01 -13.70 13.16
CA SER A 66 22.24 -14.11 11.78
C SER A 66 23.72 -14.05 11.40
N ALA A 67 24.48 -13.08 11.92
CA ALA A 67 25.93 -13.00 11.75
C ALA A 67 26.68 -14.19 12.39
N ARG A 68 26.10 -14.84 13.40
CA ARG A 68 26.63 -16.06 14.03
C ARG A 68 26.16 -17.34 13.34
N GLY A 69 25.27 -17.23 12.35
CA GLY A 69 24.72 -18.35 11.58
C GLY A 69 23.19 -18.41 11.63
N ALA A 70 22.60 -18.98 10.57
CA ALA A 70 21.15 -19.08 10.41
C ALA A 70 20.47 -19.88 11.54
N ALA A 71 21.14 -20.89 12.10
CA ALA A 71 20.62 -21.66 13.23
C ALA A 71 20.44 -20.81 14.50
N ALA A 72 21.38 -19.91 14.80
CA ALA A 72 21.30 -19.03 15.96
C ALA A 72 20.16 -18.01 15.82
N ALA A 73 19.92 -17.51 14.62
CA ALA A 73 18.81 -16.59 14.34
C ALA A 73 17.44 -17.29 14.40
N ARG A 74 17.33 -18.54 13.92
CA ARG A 74 16.11 -19.33 14.07
C ARG A 74 15.78 -19.63 15.53
N GLU A 75 16.79 -19.97 16.32
CA GLU A 75 16.60 -20.20 17.76
C GLU A 75 16.16 -18.91 18.47
N LEU A 76 16.78 -17.76 18.16
CA LEU A 76 16.33 -16.47 18.69
C LEU A 76 14.84 -16.22 18.40
N CYS A 77 14.42 -16.46 17.16
CA CYS A 77 13.02 -16.29 16.76
C CYS A 77 12.08 -17.21 17.54
N ARG A 78 12.47 -18.47 17.75
CA ARG A 78 11.71 -19.45 18.51
C ARG A 78 11.56 -19.06 19.98
N THR A 79 12.66 -18.68 20.64
CA THR A 79 12.65 -18.34 22.08
C THR A 79 11.89 -17.04 22.37
N ASN A 80 11.84 -16.11 21.42
CA ASN A 80 11.30 -14.77 21.63
C ASN A 80 9.97 -14.52 20.90
N PHE A 81 9.34 -15.57 20.36
CA PHE A 81 8.10 -15.48 19.61
C PHE A 81 8.19 -14.46 18.46
N LEU A 82 9.29 -14.49 17.71
CA LEU A 82 9.50 -13.64 16.55
C LEU A 82 9.25 -14.42 15.26
N SER A 83 8.63 -13.78 14.28
CA SER A 83 8.48 -14.30 12.92
C SER A 83 9.80 -14.21 12.17
N TRP A 84 10.39 -15.38 11.92
CA TRP A 84 11.55 -15.54 11.04
C TRP A 84 11.33 -14.88 9.67
N GLU A 85 10.15 -15.08 9.09
CA GLU A 85 9.79 -14.56 7.77
C GLU A 85 9.78 -13.03 7.77
N THR A 86 9.14 -12.41 8.75
CA THR A 86 9.05 -10.95 8.86
C THR A 86 10.43 -10.31 9.07
N LEU A 87 11.29 -10.91 9.91
CA LEU A 87 12.64 -10.40 10.17
C LEU A 87 13.60 -10.60 8.98
N THR A 88 13.45 -11.70 8.25
CA THR A 88 14.22 -11.93 7.01
C THR A 88 13.81 -10.93 5.93
N GLN A 89 12.51 -10.66 5.77
CA GLN A 89 12.01 -9.62 4.87
C GLN A 89 12.55 -8.23 5.25
N MET A 90 12.57 -7.90 6.54
CA MET A 90 13.17 -6.63 7.03
C MET A 90 14.67 -6.53 6.67
N ASP A 91 15.43 -7.62 6.76
CA ASP A 91 16.85 -7.63 6.39
C ASP A 91 17.09 -7.55 4.88
N GLN A 92 16.21 -8.14 4.08
CA GLN A 92 16.21 -8.00 2.63
C GLN A 92 15.98 -6.56 2.18
N VAL A 93 15.02 -5.85 2.81
CA VAL A 93 14.78 -4.42 2.55
C VAL A 93 16.00 -3.58 2.92
N ARG A 94 16.67 -3.88 4.05
CA ARG A 94 17.89 -3.14 4.47
C ARG A 94 19.09 -3.37 3.56
N THR A 95 19.27 -4.60 3.05
CA THR A 95 20.42 -4.96 2.22
C THR A 95 20.38 -4.37 0.80
N GLY A 96 19.41 -3.50 0.51
CA GLY A 96 19.35 -2.72 -0.73
C GLY A 96 18.96 -3.55 -1.95
N ARG A 97 18.56 -4.81 -1.75
CA ARG A 97 17.96 -5.61 -2.81
C ARG A 97 16.49 -5.22 -2.94
N VAL A 98 16.10 -4.84 -4.16
CA VAL A 98 14.71 -4.46 -4.46
C VAL A 98 13.87 -5.73 -4.50
N TYR A 99 12.90 -5.84 -3.58
CA TYR A 99 11.94 -6.92 -3.53
C TYR A 99 10.52 -6.35 -3.54
N LEU A 100 9.66 -6.90 -4.41
CA LEU A 100 8.22 -6.65 -4.39
C LEU A 100 7.61 -7.49 -3.27
N ARG A 101 7.23 -6.84 -2.17
CA ARG A 101 6.65 -7.51 -0.99
C ARG A 101 5.25 -8.02 -1.26
N ASP A 102 4.40 -7.11 -1.72
CA ASP A 102 3.01 -7.33 -2.08
C ASP A 102 2.75 -6.53 -3.35
N SER A 103 2.25 -7.17 -4.41
CA SER A 103 1.90 -6.52 -5.66
C SER A 103 0.50 -6.93 -6.09
N SER A 104 -0.37 -5.96 -6.30
CA SER A 104 -1.64 -6.17 -7.00
C SER A 104 -1.49 -5.72 -8.44
N MET A 105 -2.03 -6.50 -9.37
CA MET A 105 -2.25 -6.01 -10.73
C MET A 105 -3.24 -4.85 -10.68
N VAL A 106 -2.95 -3.80 -11.43
CA VAL A 106 -3.81 -2.62 -11.58
C VAL A 106 -3.91 -2.34 -13.06
N THR A 107 -5.12 -2.05 -13.53
CA THR A 107 -5.37 -1.69 -14.92
C THR A 107 -4.86 -0.27 -15.24
N PRO A 108 -4.72 0.10 -16.52
CA PRO A 108 -4.27 1.43 -16.93
C PRO A 108 -5.09 2.61 -16.41
N TYR A 109 -6.43 2.54 -16.30
CA TYR A 109 -7.24 3.71 -15.93
C TYR A 109 -7.05 4.19 -14.49
N PRO A 110 -6.98 3.33 -13.45
CA PRO A 110 -6.56 3.76 -12.13
C PRO A 110 -5.19 4.44 -12.12
N LEU A 111 -4.23 3.98 -12.94
CA LEU A 111 -2.93 4.62 -13.07
C LEU A 111 -3.06 5.99 -13.75
N LEU A 112 -3.87 6.11 -14.80
CA LEU A 112 -4.16 7.38 -15.47
C LEU A 112 -4.92 8.36 -14.59
N LEU A 113 -5.68 7.91 -13.60
CA LEU A 113 -6.41 8.79 -12.67
C LEU A 113 -5.58 9.18 -11.44
N PHE A 114 -4.91 8.22 -10.81
CA PHE A 114 -4.22 8.40 -9.52
C PHE A 114 -2.69 8.39 -9.60
N GLY A 115 -2.13 8.09 -10.76
CA GLY A 115 -0.68 8.11 -11.01
C GLY A 115 -0.11 9.52 -11.15
N GLY A 116 1.18 9.61 -11.44
CA GLY A 116 1.89 10.89 -11.49
C GLY A 116 1.68 11.68 -12.78
N GLU A 117 2.72 12.37 -13.26
CA GLU A 117 2.61 13.36 -14.33
C GLU A 117 2.16 12.72 -15.66
N LEU A 118 1.02 13.18 -16.20
CA LEU A 118 0.47 12.68 -17.45
C LEU A 118 0.92 13.55 -18.63
N LYS A 119 1.66 12.95 -19.58
CA LYS A 119 2.11 13.58 -20.83
C LYS A 119 1.56 12.84 -22.05
N VAL A 120 1.13 13.60 -23.06
CA VAL A 120 0.56 13.06 -24.30
C VAL A 120 1.57 13.20 -25.42
N ARG A 121 1.91 12.10 -26.09
CA ARG A 121 2.67 12.12 -27.34
C ARG A 121 1.70 12.06 -28.51
N HIS A 122 1.36 13.24 -29.04
CA HIS A 122 0.37 13.34 -30.13
C HIS A 122 0.77 12.57 -31.39
N ALA A 123 2.07 12.50 -31.71
CA ALA A 123 2.58 11.82 -32.91
C ALA A 123 2.46 10.29 -32.82
N GLU A 124 2.61 9.73 -31.63
CA GLU A 124 2.64 8.29 -31.40
C GLU A 124 1.29 7.75 -30.89
N GLN A 125 0.32 8.63 -30.62
CA GLN A 125 -0.94 8.29 -29.95
C GLN A 125 -0.73 7.52 -28.63
N THR A 126 0.33 7.89 -27.89
CA THR A 126 0.65 7.30 -26.60
C THR A 126 0.50 8.31 -25.47
N ILE A 127 0.15 7.78 -24.30
CA ILE A 127 0.08 8.52 -23.04
C ILE A 127 1.18 7.97 -22.13
N THR A 128 1.92 8.88 -21.50
CA THR A 128 2.94 8.51 -20.52
C THR A 128 2.63 9.03 -19.13
N ILE A 129 2.94 8.22 -18.13
CA ILE A 129 2.84 8.56 -16.71
C ILE A 129 4.25 8.53 -16.12
N ASP A 130 4.66 9.64 -15.49
CA ASP A 130 5.98 9.84 -14.88
C ASP A 130 7.17 9.60 -15.83
N GLY A 131 6.93 9.61 -17.15
CA GLY A 131 7.94 9.46 -18.17
C GLY A 131 8.43 8.03 -18.43
N TRP A 132 7.92 7.02 -17.72
CA TRP A 132 8.36 5.62 -17.88
C TRP A 132 7.23 4.62 -18.12
N MET A 133 6.01 4.88 -17.63
CA MET A 133 4.84 4.07 -17.96
C MET A 133 4.22 4.60 -19.24
N GLU A 134 4.11 3.78 -20.28
CA GLU A 134 3.57 4.15 -21.59
C GLU A 134 2.38 3.29 -21.97
N PHE A 135 1.29 3.94 -22.39
CA PHE A 135 0.03 3.32 -22.76
C PHE A 135 -0.42 3.82 -24.13
N GLU A 136 -0.86 2.90 -24.99
CA GLU A 136 -1.44 3.24 -26.29
C GLU A 136 -2.88 3.73 -26.10
N ALA A 137 -3.13 5.02 -26.37
CA ALA A 137 -4.45 5.60 -26.21
C ALA A 137 -4.61 6.94 -26.94
N PRO A 138 -5.78 7.20 -27.56
CA PRO A 138 -6.05 8.47 -28.22
C PRO A 138 -5.89 9.68 -27.28
N PRO A 139 -5.38 10.84 -27.76
CA PRO A 139 -5.22 12.05 -26.96
C PRO A 139 -6.47 12.52 -26.20
N ARG A 140 -7.67 12.22 -26.72
CA ARG A 140 -8.95 12.50 -26.03
C ARG A 140 -9.07 11.83 -24.67
N VAL A 141 -8.51 10.61 -24.53
CA VAL A 141 -8.52 9.85 -23.27
C VAL A 141 -7.66 10.58 -22.24
N ALA A 142 -6.46 11.01 -22.63
CA ALA A 142 -5.60 11.81 -21.76
C ALA A 142 -6.25 13.11 -21.31
N VAL A 143 -6.91 13.83 -22.22
CA VAL A 143 -7.61 15.08 -21.87
C VAL A 143 -8.75 14.82 -20.90
N LEU A 144 -9.51 13.74 -21.10
CA LEU A 144 -10.57 13.32 -20.19
C LEU A 144 -10.01 13.04 -18.78
N PHE A 145 -8.98 12.20 -18.66
CA PHE A 145 -8.36 11.93 -17.36
C PHE A 145 -7.77 13.18 -16.71
N ARG A 146 -7.20 14.10 -17.51
CA ARG A 146 -6.70 15.38 -17.00
C ARG A 146 -7.81 16.25 -16.42
N GLN A 147 -8.97 16.30 -17.07
CA GLN A 147 -10.14 17.02 -16.56
C GLN A 147 -10.72 16.34 -15.31
N LEU A 148 -10.82 15.01 -15.31
CA LEU A 148 -11.30 14.24 -14.16
C LEU A 148 -10.41 14.44 -12.94
N ARG A 149 -9.07 14.48 -13.10
CA ARG A 149 -8.13 14.79 -12.02
C ARG A 149 -8.39 16.17 -11.41
N VAL A 150 -8.62 17.18 -12.24
CA VAL A 150 -8.92 18.55 -11.76
C VAL A 150 -10.20 18.58 -10.93
N GLU A 151 -11.27 17.91 -11.39
CA GLU A 151 -12.52 17.85 -10.64
C GLU A 151 -12.41 17.03 -9.35
N LEU A 152 -11.65 15.94 -9.39
CA LEU A 152 -11.33 15.14 -8.22
C LEU A 152 -10.55 15.95 -7.18
N ASP A 153 -9.52 16.70 -7.58
CA ASP A 153 -8.72 17.53 -6.66
C ASP A 153 -9.57 18.62 -5.99
N LYS A 154 -10.48 19.26 -6.73
CA LYS A 154 -11.43 20.23 -6.16
C LYS A 154 -12.31 19.59 -5.10
N LEU A 155 -12.81 18.38 -5.37
CA LEU A 155 -13.64 17.61 -4.44
C LEU A 155 -12.83 17.19 -3.20
N LEU A 156 -11.59 16.74 -3.38
CA LEU A 156 -10.68 16.40 -2.28
C LEU A 156 -10.44 17.60 -1.37
N LEU A 157 -10.12 18.75 -1.94
CA LEU A 157 -9.90 19.99 -1.18
C LEU A 157 -11.15 20.45 -0.43
N ALA A 158 -12.33 20.37 -1.07
CA ALA A 158 -13.60 20.71 -0.43
C ALA A 158 -13.91 19.80 0.76
N LYS A 159 -13.64 18.49 0.63
CA LYS A 159 -13.85 17.49 1.70
C LYS A 159 -12.82 17.60 2.82
N ILE A 160 -11.59 18.03 2.53
CA ILE A 160 -10.58 18.35 3.56
C ILE A 160 -11.03 19.57 4.38
N ALA A 161 -11.55 20.60 3.72
CA ALA A 161 -12.02 21.82 4.38
C ALA A 161 -13.32 21.60 5.19
N ALA A 162 -14.24 20.76 4.69
CA ALA A 162 -15.51 20.46 5.33
C ALA A 162 -15.83 18.94 5.28
N PRO A 163 -15.41 18.16 6.29
CA PRO A 163 -15.53 16.69 6.29
C PRO A 163 -16.96 16.16 6.21
N THR A 164 -17.93 16.90 6.76
CA THR A 164 -19.35 16.53 6.84
C THR A 164 -20.21 17.09 5.72
N ALA A 165 -19.65 17.88 4.79
CA ALA A 165 -20.43 18.43 3.69
C ALA A 165 -20.81 17.30 2.72
N GLU A 166 -22.09 16.89 2.72
CA GLU A 166 -22.69 16.11 1.64
C GLU A 166 -22.85 17.02 0.40
N ALA A 167 -21.77 17.22 -0.34
CA ALA A 167 -21.89 17.86 -1.63
C ALA A 167 -22.50 16.84 -2.60
N ASP A 168 -23.73 17.07 -3.04
CA ASP A 168 -24.49 16.30 -4.06
C ASP A 168 -23.67 16.06 -5.35
N LEU A 169 -22.78 17.00 -5.68
CA LEU A 169 -21.77 16.90 -6.77
C LEU A 169 -20.74 15.79 -6.55
N THR A 170 -20.44 15.44 -5.28
CA THR A 170 -19.51 14.36 -4.90
C THR A 170 -20.00 13.03 -5.44
N GLY A 171 -21.31 12.75 -5.31
CA GLY A 171 -21.88 11.47 -5.73
C GLY A 171 -21.81 11.26 -7.24
N ARG A 172 -22.03 12.32 -8.03
CA ARG A 172 -22.00 12.24 -9.50
C ARG A 172 -20.60 12.04 -10.06
N THR A 173 -19.62 12.81 -9.58
CA THR A 173 -18.23 12.69 -10.05
C THR A 173 -17.61 11.37 -9.59
N VAL A 174 -17.84 10.98 -8.34
CA VAL A 174 -17.40 9.68 -7.83
C VAL A 174 -18.08 8.53 -8.58
N GLY A 175 -19.38 8.63 -8.85
CA GLY A 175 -20.12 7.64 -9.64
C GLY A 175 -19.55 7.48 -11.05
N ALA A 176 -19.24 8.58 -11.74
CA ALA A 176 -18.62 8.55 -13.06
C ALA A 176 -17.21 7.92 -13.03
N ILE A 177 -16.41 8.20 -12.00
CA ILE A 177 -15.10 7.57 -11.81
C ILE A 177 -15.25 6.07 -11.59
N VAL A 178 -16.15 5.64 -10.68
CA VAL A 178 -16.37 4.21 -10.39
C VAL A 178 -16.85 3.48 -11.64
N GLN A 179 -17.79 4.06 -12.39
CA GLN A 179 -18.26 3.49 -13.64
C GLN A 179 -17.13 3.34 -14.67
N LEU A 180 -16.31 4.38 -14.86
CA LEU A 180 -15.19 4.35 -15.80
C LEU A 180 -14.17 3.24 -15.43
N LEU A 181 -13.92 3.04 -14.13
CA LEU A 181 -13.02 1.99 -13.65
C LEU A 181 -13.63 0.58 -13.83
N GLN A 182 -14.94 0.42 -13.67
CA GLN A 182 -15.63 -0.85 -13.91
C GLN A 182 -15.74 -1.19 -15.40
N GLU A 183 -15.90 -0.20 -16.28
CA GLU A 183 -15.97 -0.39 -17.73
C GLU A 183 -14.65 -0.92 -18.31
N GLU A 184 -13.51 -0.58 -17.72
CA GLU A 184 -12.20 -1.07 -18.15
C GLU A 184 -12.05 -2.59 -17.91
N GLU A 185 -12.51 -3.10 -16.77
CA GLU A 185 -12.50 -4.54 -16.48
C GLU A 185 -13.32 -5.34 -17.50
N GLY A 186 -14.44 -4.78 -17.96
CA GLY A 186 -15.27 -5.38 -19.01
C GLY A 186 -14.59 -5.45 -20.38
N PHE A 187 -13.75 -4.47 -20.72
CA PHE A 187 -13.04 -4.43 -22.01
C PHE A 187 -11.92 -5.47 -22.09
N TYR A 188 -11.19 -5.70 -21.00
CA TYR A 188 -10.14 -6.73 -20.95
C TYR A 188 -10.72 -8.16 -20.85
N VAL A 189 -11.81 -8.37 -20.11
CA VAL A 189 -12.49 -9.68 -20.04
C VAL A 189 -13.08 -10.08 -21.40
N ALA A 190 -13.54 -9.12 -22.21
CA ALA A 190 -14.04 -9.37 -23.55
C ALA A 190 -12.94 -9.70 -24.59
N GLN A 191 -11.68 -9.37 -24.32
CA GLN A 191 -10.56 -9.60 -25.25
C GLN A 191 -9.68 -10.82 -24.92
N GLY A 192 -10.01 -11.61 -23.90
CA GLY A 192 -9.47 -12.97 -23.74
C GLY A 192 -7.94 -13.06 -23.64
N HIS A 193 -7.35 -12.37 -22.66
CA HIS A 193 -6.02 -12.66 -22.15
C HIS A 193 -6.09 -13.18 -20.72
#